data_AF-A0A7Z9A105-F1
#
_entry.id   AF-A0A7Z9A105-F1
#
_cell.length_a   1.000
_cell.length_b   1.000
_cell.length_c   1.000
_cell.angle_alpha   90.00
_cell.angle_beta   90.00
_cell.angle_gamma   90.00
#
_symmetry.space_group_name_H-M   'P 1'
#
loop_
_entity.id
_entity.type
_entity.pdbx_description
1 polymer ?
#
loop_
_entity_poly.entity_id
_entity_poly.type
_entity_poly.pdbx_seq_one_letter_code
_entity_poly.pdbx_strand_id
1 'polypeptide(L)'
;MDADPPQHMAPSPNFSQPLASAAPEAQPSTYAAIVQKYSRLYLVRLCTVGPLIVLHIVGAIILLLAFMNDVQSYSNSKYSDNLFYSLEYLMVFATAAILFIYLLYPFCHIFGWKSIKNNLHPVWVCIINIFGFIFSLLGVIFYILPALNNINSTLPTGAAGEVLILVLVFTVPIAELVFSGIFIKHSLWMIRNKH
;
A
#
# COMPACT_ATOMS: atom_id res chain seq x y z
N MET A 1 -30.33 73.36 43.52
CA MET A 1 -28.94 73.77 43.26
C MET A 1 -28.09 72.52 43.30
N ASP A 2 -27.25 72.39 42.31
CA ASP A 2 -26.27 71.33 42.03
C ASP A 2 -25.27 71.21 43.21
N ALA A 3 -24.52 70.12 43.42
CA ALA A 3 -23.83 69.32 42.42
C ALA A 3 -23.36 67.94 42.96
N ASP A 4 -22.99 67.08 42.01
CA ASP A 4 -22.17 65.86 42.10
C ASP A 4 -21.04 66.05 41.04
N PRO A 5 -19.97 65.23 40.89
CA PRO A 5 -19.56 64.00 41.58
C PRO A 5 -18.15 64.25 42.26
N PRO A 6 -17.02 63.47 42.16
CA PRO A 6 -16.82 62.15 41.55
C PRO A 6 -15.74 61.16 42.12
N GLN A 7 -15.88 59.91 41.65
CA GLN A 7 -14.85 58.88 41.34
C GLN A 7 -14.63 57.63 42.22
N HIS A 8 -15.01 56.50 41.60
CA HIS A 8 -14.28 55.22 41.47
C HIS A 8 -13.61 54.55 42.69
N MET A 9 -14.17 53.39 43.08
CA MET A 9 -13.38 52.15 43.18
C MET A 9 -14.14 50.97 42.55
N ALA A 10 -13.40 50.00 42.02
CA ALA A 10 -13.90 48.89 41.19
C ALA A 10 -14.38 47.67 42.02
N PRO A 11 -15.23 46.79 41.45
CA PRO A 11 -15.70 45.60 42.15
C PRO A 11 -14.63 44.49 42.22
N SER A 12 -14.50 43.86 43.40
CA SER A 12 -13.67 42.67 43.60
C SER A 12 -14.32 41.43 42.97
N PRO A 13 -13.59 40.55 42.28
CA PRO A 13 -14.18 39.44 41.52
C PRO A 13 -14.56 38.28 42.45
N ASN A 14 -15.86 37.98 42.55
CA ASN A 14 -16.32 36.77 43.21
C ASN A 14 -16.23 35.58 42.23
N PHE A 15 -15.52 34.52 42.62
CA PHE A 15 -15.18 33.40 41.74
C PHE A 15 -16.41 32.59 41.33
N SER A 16 -16.94 32.85 40.14
CA SER A 16 -17.87 31.93 39.47
C SER A 16 -17.10 30.70 38.99
N GLN A 17 -17.48 29.52 39.48
CA GLN A 17 -16.97 28.24 38.98
C GLN A 17 -17.17 28.16 37.45
N PRO A 18 -16.22 27.61 36.68
CA PRO A 18 -16.48 27.26 35.30
C PRO A 18 -17.56 26.19 35.30
N LEU A 19 -18.77 26.56 34.85
CA LEU A 19 -19.78 25.57 34.49
C LEU A 19 -19.13 24.65 33.46
N ALA A 20 -18.98 23.38 33.81
CA ALA A 20 -18.37 22.39 32.94
C ALA A 20 -19.26 22.21 31.71
N SER A 21 -19.02 23.03 30.70
CA SER A 21 -19.59 22.90 29.38
C SER A 21 -19.03 21.62 28.78
N ALA A 22 -19.71 20.52 29.06
CA ALA A 22 -19.70 19.34 28.21
C ALA A 22 -20.28 19.79 26.86
N ALA A 23 -19.44 20.47 26.07
CA ALA A 23 -19.72 20.77 24.69
C ALA A 23 -20.14 19.45 24.03
N PRO A 24 -21.35 19.37 23.43
CA PRO A 24 -21.75 18.16 22.74
C PRO A 24 -20.66 17.82 21.73
N GLU A 25 -20.09 16.61 21.81
CA GLU A 25 -19.10 16.17 20.82
C GLU A 25 -19.78 16.26 19.45
N ALA A 26 -19.40 17.28 18.68
CA ALA A 26 -20.05 17.59 17.43
C ALA A 26 -19.85 16.39 16.50
N GLN A 27 -20.91 15.61 16.31
CA GLN A 27 -20.93 14.44 15.44
C GLN A 27 -20.25 14.84 14.12
N PRO A 28 -19.14 14.17 13.74
CA PRO A 28 -18.43 14.55 12.53
C PRO A 28 -19.41 14.45 11.37
N SER A 29 -19.47 15.50 10.54
CA SER A 29 -20.35 15.52 9.37
C SER A 29 -20.15 14.23 8.56
N THR A 30 -21.20 13.76 7.87
CA THR A 30 -21.15 12.50 7.12
C THR A 30 -19.91 12.39 6.22
N TYR A 31 -19.45 13.53 5.68
CA TYR A 31 -18.19 13.64 4.94
C TYR A 31 -16.93 13.39 5.81
N ALA A 32 -16.81 14.03 6.97
CA ALA A 32 -15.68 13.85 7.88
C ALA A 32 -15.59 12.40 8.40
N ALA A 33 -16.73 11.77 8.71
CA ALA A 33 -16.80 10.36 9.09
C ALA A 33 -16.33 9.42 7.95
N ILE A 34 -16.69 9.72 6.70
CA ILE A 34 -16.21 9.02 5.50
C ILE A 34 -14.68 9.18 5.37
N VAL A 35 -14.15 10.41 5.40
CA VAL A 35 -12.71 10.67 5.29
C VAL A 35 -11.92 9.94 6.39
N GLN A 36 -12.41 9.94 7.63
CA GLN A 36 -11.79 9.22 8.75
C GLN A 36 -11.78 7.70 8.52
N LYS A 37 -12.89 7.12 8.02
CA LYS A 37 -13.00 5.69 7.69
C LYS A 37 -11.98 5.27 6.62
N TYR A 38 -11.90 6.02 5.52
CA TYR A 38 -11.00 5.65 4.41
C TYR A 38 -9.54 5.99 4.68
N SER A 39 -9.25 7.01 5.50
CA SER A 39 -7.92 7.21 6.08
C SER A 39 -7.50 5.98 6.91
N ARG A 40 -8.34 5.52 7.85
CA ARG A 40 -8.06 4.30 8.62
C ARG A 40 -7.85 3.06 7.73
N LEU A 41 -8.60 2.91 6.62
CA LEU A 41 -8.38 1.82 5.67
C LEU A 41 -7.01 1.89 4.97
N TYR A 42 -6.49 3.08 4.63
CA TYR A 42 -5.11 3.18 4.13
C TYR A 42 -4.08 2.88 5.23
N LEU A 43 -4.35 3.24 6.49
CA LEU A 43 -3.47 2.85 7.59
C LEU A 43 -3.39 1.33 7.70
N VAL A 44 -4.53 0.64 7.62
CA VAL A 44 -4.61 -0.83 7.62
C VAL A 44 -3.85 -1.40 6.42
N ARG A 45 -4.02 -0.87 5.20
CA ARG A 45 -3.21 -1.28 4.02
C ARG A 45 -1.71 -1.11 4.28
N LEU A 46 -1.29 0.05 4.79
CA LEU A 46 0.12 0.34 5.04
C LEU A 46 0.71 -0.59 6.12
N CYS A 47 -0.02 -0.85 7.21
CA CYS A 47 0.42 -1.72 8.30
C CYS A 47 0.37 -3.21 7.96
N THR A 48 -0.51 -3.65 7.05
CA THR A 48 -0.61 -5.07 6.66
C THR A 48 0.26 -5.39 5.45
N VAL A 49 0.17 -4.59 4.39
CA VAL A 49 0.86 -4.86 3.12
C VAL A 49 2.28 -4.28 3.12
N GLY A 50 2.53 -3.16 3.80
CA GLY A 50 3.86 -2.54 3.86
C GLY A 50 4.97 -3.47 4.34
N PRO A 51 4.84 -4.16 5.49
CA PRO A 51 5.83 -5.13 5.95
C PRO A 51 6.02 -6.31 4.99
N LEU A 52 4.94 -6.77 4.34
CA LEU A 52 5.00 -7.84 3.34
C LEU A 52 5.74 -7.39 2.07
N ILE A 53 5.54 -6.15 1.60
CA ILE A 53 6.31 -5.58 0.48
C ILE A 53 7.81 -5.55 0.82
N VAL A 54 8.18 -5.12 2.03
CA VAL A 54 9.60 -5.12 2.46
C VAL A 54 10.19 -6.54 2.46
N LEU A 55 9.45 -7.51 3.02
CA LEU A 55 9.89 -8.92 3.02
C LEU A 55 10.08 -9.46 1.59
N HIS A 56 9.18 -9.13 0.67
CA HIS A 56 9.27 -9.54 -0.72
C HIS A 56 10.39 -8.83 -1.50
N ILE A 57 10.68 -7.56 -1.20
CA ILE A 57 11.84 -6.84 -1.78
C ILE A 57 13.14 -7.54 -1.35
N VAL A 58 13.29 -7.86 -0.06
CA VAL A 58 14.48 -8.57 0.45
C VAL A 58 14.60 -9.95 -0.21
N GLY A 59 13.52 -10.72 -0.27
CA GLY A 59 13.49 -12.04 -0.93
C GLY A 59 13.83 -11.96 -2.42
N ALA A 60 13.26 -11.01 -3.16
CA ALA A 60 13.52 -10.81 -4.58
C ALA A 60 14.96 -10.36 -4.86
N ILE A 61 15.57 -9.55 -4.00
CA ILE A 61 16.99 -9.17 -4.12
C ILE A 61 17.88 -10.40 -3.93
N ILE A 62 17.67 -11.21 -2.88
CA ILE A 62 18.45 -12.43 -2.62
C ILE A 62 18.33 -13.40 -3.80
N LEU A 63 17.10 -13.60 -4.30
CA LEU A 63 16.80 -14.48 -5.42
C LEU A 63 17.42 -13.99 -6.74
N LEU A 64 17.37 -12.68 -7.01
CA LEU A 64 18.00 -12.07 -8.18
C LEU A 64 19.52 -12.25 -8.17
N LEU A 65 20.16 -12.08 -7.00
CA LEU A 65 21.60 -12.32 -6.84
C LEU A 65 21.96 -13.80 -7.09
N ALA A 66 21.13 -14.75 -6.63
CA ALA A 66 21.32 -16.17 -6.90
C ALA A 66 21.29 -16.46 -8.42
N PHE A 67 20.21 -16.08 -9.11
CA PHE A 67 20.10 -16.31 -10.55
C PHE A 67 21.20 -15.62 -11.37
N MET A 68 21.63 -14.40 -11.01
CA MET A 68 22.76 -13.77 -11.70
C MET A 68 24.09 -14.52 -11.50
N ASN A 69 24.32 -15.09 -10.31
CA ASN A 69 25.49 -15.94 -10.07
C ASN A 69 25.42 -17.24 -10.88
N ASP A 70 24.25 -17.87 -10.98
CA ASP A 70 24.06 -19.09 -11.75
C ASP A 70 24.23 -18.85 -13.26
N VAL A 71 23.66 -17.76 -13.81
CA VAL A 71 23.92 -17.29 -15.19
C VAL A 71 25.41 -17.09 -15.43
N GLN A 72 26.11 -16.41 -14.52
CA GLN A 72 27.55 -16.14 -14.66
C GLN A 72 28.38 -17.42 -14.57
N SER A 73 28.05 -18.34 -13.65
CA SER A 73 28.70 -19.64 -13.52
C SER A 73 28.53 -20.48 -14.80
N TYR A 74 27.30 -20.52 -15.33
CA TYR A 74 26.96 -21.29 -16.51
C TYR A 74 27.58 -20.73 -17.80
N SER A 75 27.62 -19.40 -17.94
CA SER A 75 28.29 -18.69 -19.04
C SER A 75 29.80 -18.99 -19.13
N ASN A 76 30.44 -19.30 -17.99
CA ASN A 76 31.84 -19.73 -17.93
C ASN A 76 32.03 -21.25 -18.08
N SER A 77 30.95 -22.03 -18.17
CA SER A 77 31.00 -23.48 -18.28
C SER A 77 31.15 -23.94 -19.74
N LYS A 78 31.76 -25.11 -19.94
CA LYS A 78 31.97 -25.68 -21.29
C LYS A 78 30.73 -26.38 -21.88
N TYR A 79 29.60 -26.34 -21.17
CA TYR A 79 28.35 -27.03 -21.48
C TYR A 79 27.18 -26.05 -21.44
N SER A 80 27.19 -25.07 -22.34
CA SER A 80 26.10 -24.09 -22.48
C SER A 80 24.91 -24.69 -23.24
N ASP A 81 23.97 -25.33 -22.54
CA ASP A 81 22.65 -25.63 -23.09
C ASP A 81 21.85 -24.33 -23.22
N ASN A 82 21.46 -24.02 -24.47
CA ASN A 82 20.69 -22.82 -24.79
C ASN A 82 19.33 -22.79 -24.08
N LEU A 83 18.73 -23.96 -23.79
CA LEU A 83 17.46 -24.03 -23.08
C LEU A 83 17.64 -23.57 -21.62
N PHE A 84 18.62 -24.13 -20.91
CA PHE A 84 18.91 -23.76 -19.52
C PHE A 84 19.29 -22.27 -19.39
N TYR A 85 20.13 -21.76 -20.31
CA TYR A 85 20.49 -20.35 -20.35
C TYR A 85 19.27 -19.43 -20.55
N SER A 86 18.32 -19.82 -21.41
CA SER A 86 17.07 -19.07 -21.61
C SER A 86 16.14 -19.12 -20.40
N LEU A 87 16.16 -20.20 -19.61
CA LEU A 87 15.37 -20.32 -18.38
C LEU A 87 15.91 -19.37 -17.31
N GLU A 88 17.21 -19.41 -17.04
CA GLU A 88 17.83 -18.54 -16.03
C GLU A 88 17.68 -17.05 -16.37
N TYR A 89 17.82 -16.65 -17.64
CA TYR A 89 17.53 -15.28 -18.07
C TYR A 89 16.06 -14.87 -17.85
N LEU A 90 15.11 -15.79 -18.04
CA LEU A 90 13.70 -15.54 -17.74
C LEU A 90 13.47 -15.38 -16.23
N MET A 91 14.15 -16.17 -15.39
CA MET A 91 14.10 -16.05 -13.93
C MET A 91 14.67 -14.70 -13.45
N VAL A 92 15.83 -14.27 -13.98
CA VAL A 92 16.42 -12.94 -13.74
C VAL A 92 15.45 -11.83 -14.14
N PHE A 93 14.90 -11.88 -15.36
CA PHE A 93 13.97 -10.87 -15.88
C PHE A 93 12.69 -10.77 -15.05
N ALA A 94 12.05 -11.91 -14.75
CA ALA A 94 10.83 -11.94 -13.94
C ALA A 94 11.08 -11.40 -12.53
N THR A 95 12.17 -11.82 -11.89
CA THR A 95 12.52 -11.36 -10.53
C THR A 95 12.82 -9.85 -10.50
N ALA A 96 13.51 -9.32 -11.50
CA ALA A 96 13.76 -7.89 -11.65
C ALA A 96 12.47 -7.08 -11.91
N ALA A 97 11.55 -7.60 -12.74
CA ALA A 97 10.25 -6.97 -12.99
C ALA A 97 9.37 -6.94 -11.73
N ILE A 98 9.35 -8.04 -10.97
CA ILE A 98 8.66 -8.15 -9.67
C ILE A 98 9.26 -7.15 -8.65
N LEU A 99 10.59 -7.07 -8.55
CA LEU A 99 11.26 -6.11 -7.67
C LEU A 99 10.91 -4.66 -8.03
N PHE A 100 10.90 -4.31 -9.32
CA PHE A 100 10.47 -3.00 -9.80
C PHE A 100 9.02 -2.68 -9.44
N ILE A 101 8.10 -3.64 -9.61
CA ILE A 101 6.70 -3.52 -9.18
C ILE A 101 6.59 -3.27 -7.67
N TYR A 102 7.36 -3.99 -6.85
CA TYR A 102 7.34 -3.78 -5.39
C TYR A 102 7.86 -2.41 -4.97
N LEU A 103 8.85 -1.85 -5.67
CA LEU A 103 9.34 -0.50 -5.43
C LEU A 103 8.29 0.58 -5.77
N LEU A 104 7.29 0.28 -6.61
CA LEU A 104 6.22 1.22 -6.97
C LEU A 104 5.08 1.30 -5.93
N TYR A 105 4.75 0.22 -5.20
CA TYR A 105 3.66 0.24 -4.23
C TYR A 105 3.82 1.30 -3.11
N PRO A 106 5.01 1.50 -2.49
CA PRO A 106 5.19 2.54 -1.48
C PRO A 106 4.79 3.93 -1.99
N PHE A 107 5.09 4.27 -3.26
CA PHE A 107 4.63 5.51 -3.87
C PHE A 107 3.10 5.55 -3.96
N CYS A 108 2.46 4.50 -4.48
CA CYS A 108 1.00 4.42 -4.55
C CYS A 108 0.33 4.56 -3.16
N HIS A 109 0.92 3.96 -2.12
CA HIS A 109 0.40 4.02 -0.75
C HIS A 109 0.55 5.42 -0.14
N ILE A 110 1.74 6.02 -0.26
CA ILE A 110 2.03 7.36 0.30
C ILE A 110 1.22 8.44 -0.42
N PHE A 111 1.17 8.42 -1.75
CA PHE A 111 0.37 9.39 -2.51
C PHE A 111 -1.13 9.19 -2.26
N GLY A 112 -1.60 7.94 -2.17
CA GLY A 112 -3.00 7.64 -1.86
C GLY A 112 -3.43 8.12 -0.46
N TRP A 113 -2.62 7.83 0.57
CA TRP A 113 -2.83 8.35 1.93
C TRP A 113 -2.83 9.88 1.97
N LYS A 114 -1.82 10.51 1.36
CA LYS A 114 -1.70 11.98 1.30
C LYS A 114 -2.87 12.62 0.56
N SER A 115 -3.38 11.96 -0.48
CA SER A 115 -4.55 12.40 -1.24
C SER A 115 -5.81 12.45 -0.38
N ILE A 116 -6.08 11.40 0.41
CA ILE A 116 -7.22 11.41 1.35
C ILE A 116 -7.01 12.41 2.49
N LYS A 117 -5.84 12.42 3.14
CA LYS A 117 -5.57 13.32 4.28
C LYS A 117 -5.69 14.80 3.91
N ASN A 118 -5.24 15.17 2.72
CA ASN A 118 -5.25 16.56 2.25
C ASN A 118 -6.57 16.94 1.55
N ASN A 119 -7.61 16.09 1.62
CA ASN A 119 -8.90 16.31 0.97
C ASN A 119 -8.80 16.57 -0.56
N LEU A 120 -7.79 15.97 -1.20
CA LEU A 120 -7.52 16.15 -2.63
C LEU A 120 -8.62 15.49 -3.47
N HIS A 121 -8.72 15.92 -4.74
CA HIS A 121 -9.82 15.53 -5.62
C HIS A 121 -9.96 14.00 -5.71
N PRO A 122 -11.17 13.41 -5.54
CA PRO A 122 -11.35 11.95 -5.46
C PRO A 122 -10.88 11.20 -6.72
N VAL A 123 -10.79 11.91 -7.85
CA VAL A 123 -10.17 11.48 -9.10
C VAL A 123 -8.71 11.05 -8.91
N TRP A 124 -7.89 11.79 -8.14
CA TRP A 124 -6.49 11.43 -7.89
C TRP A 124 -6.37 10.15 -7.08
N VAL A 125 -7.19 9.99 -6.04
CA VAL A 125 -7.30 8.73 -5.28
C VAL A 125 -7.68 7.57 -6.21
N CYS A 126 -8.60 7.80 -7.17
CA CYS A 126 -8.98 6.79 -8.15
C CYS A 126 -7.79 6.37 -9.03
N ILE A 127 -7.14 7.33 -9.68
CA ILE A 127 -6.02 7.13 -10.61
C ILE A 127 -4.87 6.35 -9.94
N ILE A 128 -4.47 6.76 -8.72
CA ILE A 128 -3.38 6.10 -7.99
C ILE A 128 -3.71 4.63 -7.69
N ASN A 129 -4.97 4.30 -7.38
CA ASN A 129 -5.37 2.92 -7.12
C ASN A 129 -5.59 2.11 -8.41
N ILE A 130 -5.93 2.74 -9.54
CA ILE A 130 -5.93 2.08 -10.84
C ILE A 130 -4.51 1.61 -11.18
N PHE A 131 -3.48 2.45 -10.96
CA PHE A 131 -2.09 2.04 -11.12
C PHE A 131 -1.72 0.89 -10.17
N GLY A 132 -2.06 1.00 -8.87
CA GLY A 132 -1.85 -0.09 -7.90
C GLY A 132 -2.49 -1.41 -8.33
N PHE A 133 -3.72 -1.36 -8.85
CA PHE A 133 -4.44 -2.54 -9.37
C PHE A 133 -3.75 -3.14 -10.60
N ILE A 134 -3.31 -2.32 -11.57
CA ILE A 134 -2.56 -2.77 -12.76
C ILE A 134 -1.23 -3.41 -12.35
N PHE A 135 -0.46 -2.79 -11.46
CA PHE A 135 0.79 -3.36 -10.97
C PHE A 135 0.57 -4.68 -10.21
N SER A 136 -0.57 -4.84 -9.54
CA SER A 136 -0.93 -6.10 -8.88
C SER A 136 -1.25 -7.21 -9.87
N LEU A 137 -1.99 -6.92 -10.95
CA LEU A 137 -2.22 -7.89 -12.03
C LEU A 137 -0.91 -8.28 -12.72
N LEU A 138 -0.04 -7.31 -13.02
CA LEU A 138 1.29 -7.59 -13.60
C LEU A 138 2.14 -8.44 -12.65
N GLY A 139 2.12 -8.15 -11.34
CA GLY A 139 2.79 -8.97 -10.33
C GLY A 139 2.31 -10.43 -10.35
N VAL A 140 1.00 -10.67 -10.36
CA VAL A 140 0.42 -12.02 -10.50
C VAL A 140 0.92 -12.72 -11.77
N ILE A 141 0.92 -12.03 -12.92
CA ILE A 141 1.39 -12.60 -14.20
C ILE A 141 2.88 -12.97 -14.15
N PHE A 142 3.74 -12.07 -13.65
CA PHE A 142 5.18 -12.31 -13.53
C PHE A 142 5.54 -13.38 -12.50
N TYR A 143 4.66 -13.68 -11.53
CA TYR A 143 4.83 -14.83 -10.64
C TYR A 143 4.35 -16.16 -11.25
N ILE A 144 3.30 -16.14 -12.06
CA ILE A 144 2.77 -17.35 -12.70
C ILE A 144 3.71 -17.84 -13.81
N LEU A 145 4.33 -16.95 -14.60
CA LEU A 145 5.22 -17.34 -15.71
C LEU A 145 6.38 -18.27 -15.27
N PRO A 146 7.18 -17.93 -14.24
CA PRO A 146 8.21 -18.81 -13.71
C PRO A 146 7.67 -20.08 -13.07
N ALA A 147 6.55 -19.98 -12.34
CA ALA A 147 5.96 -21.10 -11.61
C ALA A 147 5.46 -22.19 -12.57
N LEU A 148 4.76 -21.82 -13.66
CA LEU A 148 4.31 -22.76 -14.69
C LEU A 148 5.45 -23.53 -15.35
N ASN A 149 6.62 -22.90 -15.48
CA ASN A 149 7.79 -23.53 -16.08
C ASN A 149 8.45 -24.52 -15.11
N ASN A 150 8.50 -24.18 -13.82
CA ASN A 150 9.05 -25.07 -12.78
C ASN A 150 8.11 -26.22 -12.38
N ILE A 151 6.80 -26.14 -12.61
CA ILE A 151 5.89 -27.29 -12.40
C ILE A 151 6.24 -28.48 -13.31
N ASN A 152 6.92 -28.24 -14.44
CA ASN A 152 7.40 -29.28 -15.34
C ASN A 152 8.84 -29.76 -15.02
N SER A 153 9.59 -29.09 -14.13
CA SER A 153 10.91 -29.52 -13.69
C SER A 153 10.81 -30.19 -12.32
N THR A 154 11.16 -31.47 -12.25
CA THR A 154 11.04 -32.27 -11.03
C THR A 154 12.11 -31.92 -10.00
N LEU A 155 11.92 -30.81 -9.27
CA LEU A 155 12.67 -30.46 -8.06
C LEU A 155 11.96 -31.04 -6.84
N PRO A 156 12.62 -31.90 -6.03
CA PRO A 156 11.98 -32.53 -4.87
C PRO A 156 12.02 -31.62 -3.64
N THR A 157 11.37 -30.46 -3.71
CA THR A 157 11.13 -29.61 -2.54
C THR A 157 9.87 -30.08 -1.83
N GLY A 158 9.98 -30.39 -0.53
CA GLY A 158 8.87 -30.98 0.23
C GLY A 158 7.62 -30.09 0.20
N ALA A 159 6.48 -30.66 -0.20
CA ALA A 159 5.27 -29.93 -0.63
C ALA A 159 4.78 -28.81 0.31
N ALA A 160 5.06 -28.89 1.61
CA ALA A 160 4.73 -27.82 2.56
C ALA A 160 5.54 -26.52 2.32
N GLY A 161 6.80 -26.62 1.90
CA GLY A 161 7.65 -25.46 1.61
C GLY A 161 7.23 -24.74 0.33
N GLU A 162 6.90 -25.48 -0.72
CA GLU A 162 6.44 -24.93 -2.00
C GLU A 162 5.10 -24.21 -1.85
N VAL A 163 4.15 -24.82 -1.14
CA VAL A 163 2.85 -24.20 -0.82
C VAL A 163 3.03 -22.94 0.02
N LEU A 164 3.93 -22.94 1.01
CA LEU A 164 4.21 -21.74 1.81
C LEU A 164 4.80 -20.60 0.96
N ILE A 165 5.73 -20.92 0.05
CA ILE A 165 6.31 -19.94 -0.88
C ILE A 165 5.23 -19.37 -1.80
N LEU A 166 4.39 -20.22 -2.41
CA LEU A 166 3.25 -19.81 -3.25
C LEU A 166 2.29 -18.87 -2.49
N VAL A 167 1.88 -19.26 -1.27
CA VAL A 167 0.98 -18.44 -0.44
C VAL A 167 1.62 -17.09 -0.13
N LEU A 168 2.88 -17.05 0.30
CA LEU A 168 3.57 -15.80 0.62
C LEU A 168 3.61 -14.87 -0.61
N VAL A 169 4.07 -15.41 -1.73
CA VAL A 169 4.22 -14.75 -3.04
C VAL A 169 2.92 -14.09 -3.51
N PHE A 170 1.80 -14.80 -3.45
CA PHE A 170 0.52 -14.25 -3.90
C PHE A 170 -0.17 -13.35 -2.85
N THR A 171 0.27 -13.37 -1.59
CA THR A 171 -0.37 -12.55 -0.53
C THR A 171 -0.28 -11.05 -0.84
N VAL A 172 0.87 -10.53 -1.30
CA VAL A 172 0.99 -9.07 -1.59
C VAL A 172 0.16 -8.65 -2.79
N PRO A 173 0.27 -9.28 -3.98
CA PRO A 173 -0.56 -8.89 -5.13
C PRO A 173 -2.07 -9.03 -4.85
N ILE A 174 -2.51 -10.08 -4.14
CA ILE A 174 -3.93 -10.26 -3.80
C ILE A 174 -4.41 -9.17 -2.84
N ALA A 175 -3.65 -8.86 -1.80
CA ALA A 175 -4.01 -7.78 -0.86
C ALA A 175 -4.09 -6.42 -1.58
N GLU A 176 -3.13 -6.12 -2.47
CA GLU A 176 -3.11 -4.89 -3.24
C GLU A 176 -4.27 -4.78 -4.25
N LEU A 177 -4.70 -5.88 -4.88
CA LEU A 177 -5.93 -5.91 -5.70
C LEU A 177 -7.16 -5.56 -4.86
N VAL A 178 -7.32 -6.19 -3.70
CA VAL A 178 -8.46 -5.99 -2.80
C VAL A 178 -8.52 -4.55 -2.30
N PHE A 179 -7.42 -4.02 -1.74
CA PHE A 179 -7.38 -2.64 -1.26
C PHE A 179 -7.58 -1.64 -2.40
N SER A 180 -6.90 -1.80 -3.53
CA SER A 180 -7.05 -0.89 -4.67
C SER A 180 -8.48 -0.89 -5.21
N GLY A 181 -9.14 -2.05 -5.32
CA GLY A 181 -10.55 -2.16 -5.71
C GLY A 181 -11.51 -1.44 -4.74
N ILE A 182 -11.28 -1.55 -3.43
CA ILE A 182 -12.05 -0.82 -2.40
C ILE A 182 -11.93 0.70 -2.59
N PHE A 183 -10.71 1.20 -2.81
CA PHE A 183 -10.48 2.64 -3.00
C PHE A 183 -11.01 3.16 -4.35
N ILE A 184 -10.84 2.42 -5.45
CA ILE A 184 -11.43 2.77 -6.76
C ILE A 184 -12.95 2.89 -6.63
N LYS A 185 -13.62 1.87 -6.09
CA LYS A 185 -15.08 1.86 -5.89
C LYS A 185 -15.55 3.05 -5.06
N HIS A 186 -14.83 3.39 -3.99
CA HIS A 186 -15.16 4.54 -3.15
C HIS A 186 -14.95 5.88 -3.87
N SER A 187 -13.81 6.06 -4.53
CA SER A 187 -13.52 7.27 -5.31
C SER A 187 -14.55 7.52 -6.40
N LEU A 188 -14.93 6.48 -7.16
CA LEU A 188 -15.97 6.57 -8.19
C LEU A 188 -17.32 6.98 -7.59
N TRP A 189 -17.69 6.42 -6.43
CA TRP A 189 -18.90 6.83 -5.71
C TRP A 189 -18.83 8.30 -5.27
N MET A 190 -17.70 8.77 -4.74
CA MET A 190 -17.52 10.19 -4.36
C MET A 190 -17.50 11.15 -5.55
N ILE A 191 -17.00 10.72 -6.71
CA ILE A 191 -17.06 11.51 -7.96
C ILE A 191 -18.51 11.63 -8.41
N ARG A 192 -19.24 10.49 -8.46
CA ARG A 192 -20.61 10.44 -8.97
C ARG A 192 -21.60 11.26 -8.16
N ASN A 193 -21.49 11.25 -6.82
CA ASN A 193 -22.43 11.95 -5.94
C ASN A 193 -21.87 13.30 -5.39
N LYS A 194 -20.84 13.86 -6.04
CA LYS A 194 -20.44 15.28 -5.86
C LYS A 194 -21.15 16.22 -6.85
N HIS A 195 -22.06 15.68 -7.64
CA HIS A 195 -23.02 16.36 -8.51
C HIS A 195 -24.43 15.95 -8.07
#